data_AF-A0A167NJV9-F1
#
_entry.id   AF-A0A167NJV9-F1
#
_cell.length_a   1.000
_cell.length_b   1.000
_cell.length_c   1.000
_cell.angle_alpha   90.00
_cell.angle_beta   90.00
_cell.angle_gamma   90.00
#
_symmetry.space_group_name_H-M   'P 1'
#
loop_
_entity.id
_entity.type
_entity.pdbx_description
1 polymer ?
#
loop_
_entity_poly.entity_id
_entity_poly.type
_entity_poly.pdbx_seq_one_letter_code
_entity_poly.pdbx_strand_id
1 'polypeptide(L)'
;MYLLGVNLADNRLVRRALRSFYGINFAVGRRICARFQIHETCRVHELTDSQIAALGAFLSSPATVAPPLRCRRAAVDEQRVPLTAPAPPTERSKLKDVLAELKLETEGRRVVRENIAHHREIGTYRGRRHAMQYPVRGQRTRTNAKTAKKLNRIDRRGFATW
;
A
#
# COMPACT_ATOMS: atom_id res chain seq x y z
N MET A 1 -18.08 9.96 4.94
CA MET A 1 -18.39 8.92 3.93
C MET A 1 -17.82 7.55 4.36
N TYR A 2 -18.53 6.43 4.18
CA TYR A 2 -18.01 5.07 4.45
C TYR A 2 -17.56 4.36 3.17
N LEU A 3 -16.36 3.77 3.17
CA LEU A 3 -15.83 2.98 2.06
C LEU A 3 -15.16 1.71 2.62
N LEU A 4 -15.61 0.53 2.19
CA LEU A 4 -15.15 -0.79 2.68
C LEU A 4 -15.14 -0.92 4.22
N GLY A 5 -16.12 -0.32 4.90
CA GLY A 5 -16.22 -0.35 6.37
C GLY A 5 -15.31 0.64 7.11
N VAL A 6 -14.53 1.46 6.40
CA VAL A 6 -13.72 2.53 6.97
C VAL A 6 -14.46 3.87 6.83
N ASN A 7 -14.54 4.64 7.92
CA ASN A 7 -15.08 6.00 7.90
C ASN A 7 -14.02 6.98 7.39
N LEU A 8 -14.29 7.61 6.24
CA LEU A 8 -13.50 8.68 5.65
C LEU A 8 -14.16 10.02 5.98
N ALA A 9 -13.38 10.94 6.55
CA ALA A 9 -13.84 12.30 6.81
C ALA A 9 -14.01 13.08 5.50
N ASP A 10 -15.14 13.77 5.37
CA ASP A 10 -15.59 14.41 4.13
C ASP A 10 -14.74 15.62 3.73
N ASN A 11 -14.22 16.36 4.72
CA ASN A 11 -13.36 17.54 4.52
C ASN A 11 -11.89 17.20 4.27
N ARG A 12 -11.56 15.92 4.06
CA ARG A 12 -10.19 15.47 3.79
C ARG A 12 -9.95 15.34 2.29
N LEU A 13 -8.72 15.58 1.85
CA LEU A 13 -8.29 15.29 0.49
C LEU A 13 -8.32 13.77 0.23
N VAL A 14 -8.82 13.34 -0.94
CA VAL A 14 -8.94 11.92 -1.31
C VAL A 14 -7.59 11.21 -1.17
N ARG A 15 -6.50 11.83 -1.67
CA ARG A 15 -5.13 11.30 -1.56
C ARG A 15 -4.71 11.03 -0.11
N ARG A 16 -5.11 11.87 0.86
CA ARG A 16 -4.81 11.69 2.28
C ARG A 16 -5.77 10.69 2.92
N ALA A 17 -7.03 10.67 2.48
CA ALA A 17 -8.05 9.75 2.95
C ALA A 17 -7.70 8.31 2.58
N LEU A 18 -7.23 8.03 1.36
CA LEU A 18 -6.83 6.68 0.93
C LEU A 18 -5.74 6.04 1.80
N ARG A 19 -4.93 6.82 2.51
CA ARG A 19 -3.91 6.30 3.44
C ARG A 19 -4.52 5.67 4.72
N SER A 20 -5.80 5.88 5.01
CA SER A 20 -6.47 5.17 6.10
C SER A 20 -6.49 3.65 5.85
N PHE A 21 -6.54 3.25 4.58
CA PHE A 21 -6.53 1.85 4.18
C PHE A 21 -5.13 1.25 4.34
N TYR A 22 -5.08 0.05 4.91
CA TYR A 22 -3.81 -0.64 5.14
C TYR A 22 -3.15 -1.02 3.81
N GLY A 23 -1.85 -0.73 3.68
CA GLY A 23 -1.08 -1.00 2.47
C GLY A 23 -1.01 0.17 1.48
N ILE A 24 -1.84 1.21 1.63
CA ILE A 24 -1.81 2.39 0.76
C ILE A 24 -0.82 3.43 1.31
N ASN A 25 0.31 3.59 0.61
CA ASN A 25 1.27 4.66 0.86
C ASN A 25 0.96 5.90 0.00
N PHE A 26 1.59 7.05 0.28
CA PHE A 26 1.47 8.30 -0.49
C PHE A 26 1.69 8.09 -1.99
N ALA A 27 2.72 7.35 -2.38
CA ALA A 27 3.02 7.07 -3.79
C ALA A 27 1.93 6.22 -4.46
N VAL A 28 1.38 5.24 -3.73
CA VAL A 28 0.31 4.37 -4.22
C VAL A 28 -0.99 5.16 -4.33
N GLY A 29 -1.34 5.96 -3.33
CA GLY A 29 -2.51 6.82 -3.34
C GLY A 29 -2.51 7.79 -4.53
N ARG A 30 -1.37 8.43 -4.85
CA ARG A 30 -1.25 9.27 -6.05
C ARG A 30 -1.51 8.52 -7.34
N ARG A 31 -0.98 7.30 -7.46
CA ARG A 31 -1.21 6.43 -8.64
C ARG A 31 -2.67 6.02 -8.77
N ILE A 32 -3.34 5.71 -7.65
CA ILE A 32 -4.78 5.40 -7.62
C ILE A 32 -5.58 6.62 -8.07
N CYS A 33 -5.32 7.80 -7.51
CA CYS A 33 -6.01 9.04 -7.94
C CYS A 33 -5.81 9.31 -9.44
N ALA A 34 -4.58 9.18 -9.94
CA ALA A 34 -4.28 9.36 -11.37
C ALA A 34 -5.04 8.36 -12.25
N ARG A 35 -5.17 7.10 -11.81
CA ARG A 35 -5.87 6.04 -12.54
C ARG A 35 -7.37 6.29 -12.68
N PHE A 36 -7.99 6.81 -11.62
CA PHE A 36 -9.43 7.14 -11.62
C PHE A 36 -9.70 8.59 -12.05
N GLN A 37 -8.68 9.29 -12.58
CA GLN A 37 -8.79 10.68 -13.03
C GLN A 37 -9.29 11.64 -11.94
N ILE A 38 -8.97 11.35 -10.68
CA ILE A 38 -9.31 12.18 -9.52
C ILE A 38 -8.18 13.20 -9.33
N HIS A 39 -8.54 14.48 -9.28
CA HIS A 39 -7.58 15.56 -9.05
C HIS A 39 -6.96 15.50 -7.64
N GLU A 40 -5.70 15.90 -7.49
CA GLU A 40 -4.98 15.77 -6.20
C GLU A 40 -5.53 16.66 -5.08
N THR A 41 -6.23 17.75 -5.43
CA THR A 41 -6.91 18.64 -4.46
C THR A 41 -8.35 18.26 -4.18
N CYS A 42 -8.89 17.24 -4.86
CA CYS A 42 -10.27 16.80 -4.69
C CYS A 42 -10.50 16.31 -3.25
N ARG A 43 -11.62 16.72 -2.66
CA ARG A 43 -12.06 16.31 -1.33
C ARG A 43 -12.94 15.06 -1.41
N VAL A 44 -13.05 14.33 -0.30
CA VAL A 44 -13.81 13.06 -0.26
C VAL A 44 -15.28 13.26 -0.61
N HIS A 45 -15.90 14.38 -0.19
CA HIS A 45 -17.30 14.66 -0.51
C HIS A 45 -17.54 15.10 -1.96
N GLU A 46 -16.50 15.49 -2.70
CA GLU A 46 -16.62 15.91 -4.10
C GLU A 46 -16.61 14.70 -5.05
N LEU A 47 -16.41 13.48 -4.53
CA LEU A 47 -16.42 12.27 -5.33
C LEU A 47 -17.83 11.91 -5.78
N THR A 48 -17.94 11.55 -7.06
CA THR A 48 -19.18 11.04 -7.64
C THR A 48 -19.42 9.58 -7.23
N ASP A 49 -20.68 9.15 -7.18
CA ASP A 49 -21.04 7.78 -6.83
C ASP A 49 -20.41 6.73 -7.74
N SER A 50 -20.23 7.05 -9.02
CA SER A 50 -19.54 6.18 -9.98
C SER A 50 -18.04 6.02 -9.65
N GLN A 51 -17.36 7.11 -9.25
CA GLN A 51 -15.98 7.08 -8.78
C GLN A 51 -15.85 6.30 -7.47
N ILE A 52 -16.83 6.45 -6.57
CA ILE A 52 -16.89 5.71 -5.30
C ILE A 52 -17.00 4.21 -5.56
N ALA A 53 -17.92 3.80 -6.43
CA ALA A 53 -18.11 2.40 -6.80
C ALA A 53 -16.84 1.83 -7.46
N ALA A 54 -16.21 2.58 -8.37
CA ALA A 54 -14.98 2.18 -9.04
C ALA A 54 -13.80 2.02 -8.07
N LEU A 55 -13.65 2.95 -7.11
CA LEU A 55 -12.66 2.86 -6.04
C LEU A 55 -12.92 1.65 -5.13
N GLY A 56 -14.17 1.41 -4.73
CA GLY A 56 -14.55 0.26 -3.91
C GLY A 56 -14.23 -1.07 -4.60
N ALA A 57 -14.61 -1.21 -5.88
CA ALA A 57 -14.31 -2.39 -6.68
C ALA A 57 -12.79 -2.63 -6.80
N PHE A 58 -12.02 -1.57 -7.04
CA PHE A 58 -10.56 -1.65 -7.13
C PHE A 58 -9.89 -2.03 -5.80
N LEU A 59 -10.35 -1.47 -4.70
CA LEU A 59 -9.81 -1.78 -3.38
C LEU A 59 -10.20 -3.19 -2.90
N SER A 60 -11.32 -3.73 -3.39
CA SER A 60 -11.68 -5.13 -3.14
C SER A 60 -10.91 -6.12 -4.01
N SER A 61 -10.63 -5.76 -5.28
CA SER A 61 -9.85 -6.59 -6.21
C SER A 61 -9.02 -5.70 -7.15
N PRO A 62 -7.72 -5.46 -6.87
CA PRO A 62 -6.91 -4.54 -7.64
C PRO A 62 -6.54 -5.06 -9.04
N ALA A 63 -6.65 -6.36 -9.26
CA ALA A 63 -6.39 -7.02 -10.54
C ALA A 63 -7.53 -6.88 -11.56
N THR A 64 -8.75 -6.60 -11.09
CA THR A 64 -9.96 -6.61 -11.94
C THR A 64 -10.07 -5.38 -12.82
N VAL A 65 -9.59 -4.23 -12.36
CA VAL A 65 -9.64 -3.00 -13.16
C VAL A 65 -8.54 -3.07 -14.21
N ALA A 66 -8.88 -2.81 -15.48
CA ALA A 66 -7.89 -2.71 -16.55
C ALA A 66 -6.96 -1.51 -16.28
N PRO A 67 -5.63 -1.66 -16.41
CA PRO A 67 -4.72 -0.53 -16.28
C PRO A 67 -5.12 0.57 -17.26
N PRO A 68 -4.94 1.85 -16.90
CA PRO A 68 -5.20 2.92 -17.85
C PRO A 68 -4.36 2.64 -19.08
N LEU A 69 -4.99 2.69 -20.27
CA LEU A 69 -4.26 2.64 -21.54
C LEU A 69 -3.21 3.75 -21.45
N ARG A 70 -1.93 3.38 -21.36
CA ARG A 70 -0.86 4.38 -21.29
C ARG A 70 -1.02 5.25 -22.54
N CYS A 71 -1.28 6.54 -22.37
CA CYS A 71 -0.85 7.52 -23.37
C CYS A 71 0.63 7.21 -23.57
N ARG A 72 1.00 6.83 -24.80
CA ARG A 72 2.37 6.48 -25.19
C ARG A 72 3.28 7.49 -24.52
N ARG A 73 4.11 7.05 -23.57
CA ARG A 73 5.13 7.92 -22.95
C ARG A 73 5.84 8.53 -24.15
N ALA A 74 5.75 9.85 -24.32
CA ALA A 74 6.49 10.54 -25.36
C ALA A 74 7.93 10.03 -25.22
N ALA A 75 8.42 9.38 -26.29
CA ALA A 75 9.74 8.82 -26.31
C ALA A 75 10.70 9.99 -26.04
N VAL A 76 11.21 10.08 -24.82
CA VAL A 76 12.35 10.94 -24.54
C VAL A 76 13.54 10.13 -25.03
N ASP A 77 13.97 10.51 -26.23
CA ASP A 77 15.21 10.19 -26.91
C ASP A 77 15.67 8.74 -26.81
N GLU A 78 15.38 8.02 -27.89
CA GLU A 78 16.21 6.90 -28.33
C GLU A 78 17.66 7.42 -28.44
N GLN A 79 18.47 7.17 -27.41
CA GLN A 79 19.90 7.19 -27.57
C GLN A 79 20.24 6.14 -28.64
N ARG A 80 20.55 6.65 -29.83
CA ARG A 80 21.01 5.94 -31.02
C ARG A 80 21.90 4.75 -30.62
N VAL A 81 21.36 3.54 -30.78
CA VAL A 81 22.10 2.31 -30.55
C VAL A 81 23.19 2.19 -31.63
N PRO A 82 24.48 1.99 -31.30
CA PRO A 82 25.49 1.68 -32.30
C PRO A 82 25.16 0.36 -33.02
N LEU A 83 25.22 0.35 -34.35
CA LEU A 83 24.74 -0.70 -35.26
C LEU A 83 25.49 -2.06 -35.22
N THR A 84 26.14 -2.41 -34.11
CA THR A 84 27.01 -3.60 -34.02
C THR A 84 26.74 -4.45 -32.79
N ALA A 85 25.58 -5.11 -32.74
CA ALA A 85 25.35 -6.34 -31.99
C ALA A 85 24.05 -7.00 -32.49
N PRO A 86 24.00 -8.32 -32.75
CA PRO A 86 22.73 -9.00 -32.91
C PRO A 86 21.97 -8.87 -31.58
N ALA A 87 20.87 -8.12 -31.60
CA ALA A 87 20.08 -7.85 -30.41
C ALA A 87 19.71 -9.18 -29.73
N PRO A 88 19.94 -9.34 -28.41
CA PRO A 88 19.35 -10.46 -27.69
C PRO A 88 17.83 -10.41 -27.93
N PRO A 89 17.13 -11.55 -28.13
CA PRO A 89 15.67 -11.57 -28.27
C PRO A 89 15.13 -10.83 -27.07
N THR A 90 14.66 -9.61 -27.32
CA THR A 90 14.44 -8.64 -26.26
C THR A 90 13.15 -9.04 -25.62
N GLU A 91 13.23 -9.90 -24.60
CA GLU A 91 12.14 -10.15 -23.68
C GLU A 91 11.81 -8.79 -23.06
N ARG A 92 10.90 -8.05 -23.72
CA ARG A 92 10.28 -6.86 -23.16
C ARG A 92 9.67 -7.32 -21.85
N SER A 93 10.41 -7.13 -20.77
CA SER A 93 10.02 -7.48 -19.43
C SER A 93 8.64 -6.87 -19.23
N LYS A 94 7.63 -7.74 -19.16
CA LYS A 94 6.24 -7.32 -18.97
C LYS A 94 6.26 -6.46 -17.71
N LEU A 95 6.17 -5.14 -17.87
CA LEU A 95 6.16 -4.21 -16.77
C LEU A 95 4.85 -4.48 -16.03
N LYS A 96 4.91 -5.36 -15.03
CA LYS A 96 3.77 -5.70 -14.20
C LYS A 96 3.27 -4.42 -13.55
N ASP A 97 1.96 -4.19 -13.60
CA ASP A 97 1.39 -3.06 -12.93
C ASP A 97 1.60 -3.20 -11.43
N VAL A 98 2.38 -2.29 -10.87
CA VAL A 98 2.69 -2.26 -9.42
C VAL A 98 1.41 -2.20 -8.56
N LEU A 99 0.29 -1.74 -9.15
CA LEU A 99 -0.99 -1.67 -8.49
C LEU A 99 -1.71 -3.03 -8.40
N ALA A 100 -1.46 -3.96 -9.32
CA ALA A 100 -2.19 -5.23 -9.41
C ALA A 100 -1.79 -6.23 -8.30
N GLU A 101 -0.58 -6.10 -7.74
CA GLU A 101 -0.05 -6.99 -6.70
C GLU A 101 -0.34 -6.49 -5.27
N LEU A 102 -1.04 -5.36 -5.12
CA LEU A 102 -1.25 -4.76 -3.80
C LEU A 102 -2.16 -5.62 -2.93
N LYS A 103 -1.60 -6.21 -1.87
CA LYS A 103 -2.36 -6.83 -0.77
C LYS A 103 -2.94 -5.75 0.13
N LEU A 104 -4.24 -5.54 0.05
CA LEU A 104 -4.93 -4.48 0.79
C LEU A 104 -5.51 -4.99 2.10
N GLU A 105 -5.67 -4.07 3.05
CA GLU A 105 -6.57 -4.19 4.20
C GLU A 105 -6.43 -5.49 5.01
N THR A 106 -7.37 -6.43 4.81
CA THR A 106 -7.50 -7.66 5.56
C THR A 106 -6.40 -8.66 5.20
N GLU A 107 -6.08 -8.79 3.92
CA GLU A 107 -5.06 -9.72 3.44
C GLU A 107 -3.66 -9.30 3.89
N GLY A 108 -3.33 -8.01 3.75
CA GLY A 108 -2.05 -7.47 4.23
C GLY A 108 -1.84 -7.66 5.74
N ARG A 109 -2.89 -7.43 6.54
CA ARG A 109 -2.86 -7.67 7.99
C ARG A 109 -2.77 -9.15 8.33
N ARG A 110 -3.47 -10.01 7.59
CA ARG A 110 -3.47 -11.46 7.77
C ARG A 110 -2.07 -12.03 7.58
N VAL A 111 -1.39 -11.70 6.48
CA VAL A 111 -0.02 -12.16 6.19
C VAL A 111 0.93 -11.78 7.33
N VAL A 112 0.85 -10.54 7.84
CA VAL A 112 1.70 -10.12 8.97
C VAL A 112 1.39 -10.90 10.24
N ARG A 113 0.12 -11.17 10.52
CA ARG A 113 -0.29 -11.97 11.69
C ARG A 113 0.19 -13.42 11.57
N GLU A 114 0.03 -14.03 10.41
CA GLU A 114 0.50 -15.39 10.11
C GLU A 114 2.02 -15.48 10.30
N ASN A 115 2.78 -14.53 9.76
CA ASN A 115 4.24 -14.48 9.95
C ASN A 115 4.63 -14.37 11.43
N ILE A 116 3.92 -13.55 12.21
CA ILE A 116 4.18 -13.41 13.66
C ILE A 116 3.79 -14.67 14.42
N ALA A 117 2.66 -15.29 14.08
CA ALA A 117 2.18 -16.54 14.67
C ALA A 117 3.18 -17.68 14.40
N HIS A 118 3.62 -17.81 13.16
CA HIS A 118 4.65 -18.76 12.75
C HIS A 118 5.96 -18.57 13.53
N HIS A 119 6.43 -17.32 13.67
CA HIS A 119 7.63 -17.05 14.48
C HIS A 119 7.48 -17.43 15.95
N ARG A 120 6.26 -17.31 16.52
CA ARG A 120 5.94 -17.73 17.89
C ARG A 120 5.88 -19.24 18.04
N GLU A 121 5.23 -19.92 17.09
CA GLU A 121 5.10 -21.38 17.05
C GLU A 121 6.47 -22.08 16.98
N ILE A 122 7.36 -21.60 16.09
CA ILE A 122 8.74 -22.11 16.01
C ILE A 122 9.54 -21.85 17.29
N GLY A 123 9.18 -20.84 18.09
CA GLY A 123 9.93 -20.47 19.30
C GLY A 123 11.19 -19.65 19.04
N THR A 124 11.33 -19.06 17.84
CA THR A 124 12.48 -18.20 17.49
C THR A 124 12.66 -17.05 18.49
N TYR A 125 13.88 -16.48 18.59
CA TYR A 125 14.12 -15.28 19.42
C TYR A 125 13.11 -14.16 19.08
N ARG A 126 12.88 -13.89 17.79
CA ARG A 126 11.89 -12.89 17.34
C ARG A 126 10.48 -13.23 17.84
N GLY A 127 10.06 -14.49 17.75
CA GLY A 127 8.79 -14.98 18.28
C GLY A 127 8.62 -14.72 19.78
N ARG A 128 9.62 -15.09 20.60
CA ARG A 128 9.61 -14.80 22.05
C ARG A 128 9.51 -13.31 22.35
N ARG A 129 10.20 -12.47 21.57
CA ARG A 129 10.13 -11.00 21.71
C ARG A 129 8.76 -10.44 21.33
N HIS A 130 8.15 -10.94 20.26
CA HIS A 130 6.77 -10.63 19.89
C HIS A 130 5.77 -11.09 20.95
N ALA A 131 6.00 -12.25 21.56
CA ALA A 131 5.14 -12.76 22.63
C ALA A 131 5.15 -11.85 23.88
N MET A 132 6.33 -11.35 24.25
CA MET A 132 6.51 -10.44 25.38
C MET A 132 6.30 -8.95 25.02
N GLN A 133 5.96 -8.64 23.76
CA GLN A 133 5.82 -7.28 23.22
C GLN A 133 7.07 -6.38 23.38
N TYR A 134 8.26 -6.99 23.37
CA TYR A 134 9.54 -6.29 23.44
C TYR A 134 10.08 -5.90 22.04
N PRO A 135 11.05 -4.97 21.96
CA PRO A 135 11.71 -4.65 20.69
C PRO A 135 12.36 -5.88 20.05
N VAL A 136 12.17 -6.06 18.73
CA VAL A 136 12.55 -7.29 18.02
C VAL A 136 13.90 -7.17 17.30
N ARG A 137 14.28 -5.95 16.89
CA ARG A 137 15.48 -5.68 16.07
C ARG A 137 16.75 -5.39 16.90
N GLY A 138 16.90 -6.02 18.07
CA GLY A 138 18.10 -5.86 18.92
C GLY A 138 18.19 -4.55 19.71
N GLN A 139 17.11 -3.75 19.77
CA GLN A 139 17.10 -2.53 20.58
C GLN A 139 17.10 -2.85 22.08
N ARG A 140 17.71 -1.96 22.89
CA ARG A 140 17.86 -2.11 24.35
C ARG A 140 16.49 -2.20 25.05
N THR A 141 16.28 -3.24 25.86
CA THR A 141 15.03 -3.41 26.63
C THR A 141 14.97 -2.59 27.90
N ARG A 142 16.12 -2.29 28.52
CA ARG A 142 16.17 -1.54 29.78
C ARG A 142 15.41 -0.21 29.70
N THR A 143 15.59 0.51 28.58
CA THR A 143 14.94 1.81 28.35
C THR A 143 13.65 1.67 27.54
N ASN A 144 13.62 0.81 26.52
CA ASN A 144 12.55 0.86 25.50
C ASN A 144 11.40 -0.12 25.75
N ALA A 145 11.50 -0.98 26.77
CA ALA A 145 10.50 -2.02 27.05
C ALA A 145 9.10 -1.46 27.31
N LYS A 146 8.98 -0.40 28.11
CA LYS A 146 7.67 0.19 28.46
C LYS A 146 6.97 0.73 27.21
N THR A 147 7.70 1.49 26.40
CA THR A 147 7.21 2.05 25.13
C THR A 147 6.81 0.96 24.15
N ALA A 148 7.64 -0.09 24.02
CA ALA A 148 7.35 -1.23 23.15
C ALA A 148 6.06 -1.95 23.56
N LYS A 149 5.86 -2.26 24.85
CA LYS A 149 4.63 -2.87 25.34
C LYS A 149 3.39 -2.01 25.08
N LYS A 150 3.52 -0.68 25.18
CA LYS A 150 2.43 0.26 24.87
C LYS A 150 2.08 0.27 23.38
N LEU A 151 3.09 0.29 22.50
CA LEU A 151 2.93 0.57 21.06
C LEU A 151 2.88 -0.68 20.15
N ASN A 152 3.39 -1.82 20.61
CA ASN A 152 3.37 -3.09 19.85
C ASN A 152 2.05 -3.85 20.06
N ARG A 153 0.94 -3.14 19.84
CA ARG A 153 -0.39 -3.72 19.72
C ARG A 153 -0.72 -3.88 18.22
N ILE A 154 -1.55 -4.87 17.89
CA ILE A 154 -1.97 -5.12 16.50
C ILE A 154 -2.68 -3.87 15.95
N ASP A 155 -3.57 -3.29 16.75
CA ASP A 155 -4.18 -2.00 16.47
C ASP A 155 -3.38 -0.91 17.15
N ARG A 156 -2.47 -0.29 16.40
CA ARG A 156 -1.91 0.99 16.80
C ARG A 156 -3.04 2.01 16.77
N ARG A 157 -3.62 2.34 17.93
CA ARG A 157 -4.54 3.49 18.06
C ARG A 157 -3.86 4.66 17.37
N GLY A 158 -4.50 5.18 16.32
CA GLY A 158 -3.85 5.91 15.26
C GLY A 158 -3.04 7.11 15.77
N PHE A 159 -1.75 7.14 15.43
CA PHE A 159 -1.01 8.41 15.32
C PHE A 159 -1.36 9.12 14.01
N ALA A 160 -2.64 9.13 13.65
CA ALA A 160 -3.11 9.58 12.34
C ALA A 160 -4.12 10.72 12.48
N THR A 161 -3.74 11.80 13.15
CA THR A 161 -4.33 13.14 12.97
C THR A 161 -3.28 14.22 13.26
N TRP A 162 -2.73 14.79 12.19
CA TRP A 162 -2.74 16.24 11.91
C TRP A 162 -3.34 16.39 10.51
#